data_AF-A0A350UY78-F1
#
_entry.id   AF-A0A350UY78-F1
#
_cell.length_a   1.000
_cell.length_b   1.000
_cell.length_c   1.000
_cell.angle_alpha   90.00
_cell.angle_beta   90.00
_cell.angle_gamma   90.00
#
_symmetry.space_group_name_H-M   'P 1'
#
loop_
_entity.id
_entity.type
_entity.pdbx_description
1 polymer ?
#
loop_
_entity_poly.entity_id
_entity_poly.type
_entity_poly.pdbx_seq_one_letter_code
_entity_poly.pdbx_strand_id
1 'polypeptide(L)'
;MKFKTPNLSIFIKLILVVFIFGILLNICVLFVFQATSDKKPRKFLKDFSRRMERHLVYEIGIPPDTVKAKQICEDLDIEMRYEGTPYNWSSNGEIPDLRSILNDPGDRVRFEENESIIAHHEGEPYSVIR
;
A
#
# COMPACT_ATOMS: atom_id res chain seq x y z
N MET A 1 23.63 36.66 33.93
CA MET A 1 22.28 37.11 34.30
C MET A 1 21.80 36.29 35.50
N LYS A 2 21.63 36.90 36.69
CA LYS A 2 21.07 36.21 37.87
C LYS A 2 19.54 36.21 37.72
N PHE A 3 18.94 35.03 37.55
CA PHE A 3 17.48 34.88 37.59
C PHE A 3 17.02 35.15 39.03
N LYS A 4 16.37 36.29 39.25
CA LYS A 4 15.61 36.55 40.48
C LYS A 4 14.45 35.56 40.51
N THR A 5 14.49 34.61 41.44
CA THR A 5 13.34 33.73 41.68
C THR A 5 12.24 34.55 42.35
N PRO A 6 11.05 34.68 41.75
CA PRO A 6 9.93 35.26 42.46
C PRO A 6 9.59 34.35 43.65
N ASN A 7 9.34 34.93 44.81
CA ASN A 7 8.87 34.21 46.01
C ASN A 7 7.39 33.80 45.80
N LEU A 8 7.17 32.89 44.86
CA LEU A 8 5.88 32.27 44.59
C LEU A 8 5.59 31.23 45.67
N SER A 9 4.35 31.24 46.15
CA SER A 9 3.81 30.22 47.06
C SER A 9 4.10 28.82 46.51
N ILE A 10 4.40 27.89 47.43
CA ILE A 10 4.66 26.47 47.13
C ILE A 10 3.53 25.88 46.26
N PHE A 11 2.30 26.35 46.47
CA PHE A 11 1.13 25.95 45.68
C PHE A 11 1.22 26.34 44.20
N ILE A 12 1.63 27.58 43.89
CA ILE A 12 1.81 28.02 42.49
C ILE A 12 2.92 27.21 41.82
N LYS A 13 4.02 26.91 42.54
CA LYS A 13 5.11 26.09 41.98
C LYS A 13 4.60 24.71 41.59
N LEU A 14 3.75 24.10 42.42
CA LEU A 14 3.19 22.78 42.16
C LEU A 14 2.25 22.78 40.94
N ILE A 15 1.37 23.80 40.84
CA ILE A 15 0.51 23.99 39.65
C ILE A 15 1.35 24.16 38.38
N LEU A 16 2.41 24.97 38.45
CA LEU A 16 3.29 25.22 37.32
C LEU A 16 3.97 23.93 36.84
N VAL A 17 4.43 23.09 37.77
CA VAL A 17 5.06 21.80 37.43
C VAL A 17 4.07 20.88 36.73
N VAL A 18 2.83 20.76 37.25
CA VAL A 18 1.79 19.92 36.62
C VAL A 18 1.42 20.44 35.23
N PHE A 19 1.31 21.76 35.06
CA PHE A 19 0.98 22.37 33.78
C PHE A 19 2.08 22.15 32.73
N ILE A 20 3.35 22.37 33.11
CA ILE A 20 4.50 22.11 32.24
C ILE A 20 4.57 20.63 31.87
N PHE A 21 4.32 19.74 32.82
CA PHE A 21 4.32 18.30 32.57
C PHE A 21 3.26 17.89 31.54
N GLY A 22 2.04 18.44 31.65
CA GLY A 22 0.97 18.18 30.68
C GLY A 22 1.31 18.65 29.26
N ILE A 23 1.99 19.79 29.12
CA ILE A 23 2.47 20.29 27.82
C ILE A 23 3.56 19.37 27.26
N LEU A 24 4.53 18.98 28.09
CA LEU A 24 5.61 18.08 27.70
C LEU A 24 5.08 16.72 27.22
N LEU A 25 4.06 16.19 27.88
CA LEU A 25 3.43 14.92 27.51
C LEU A 25 2.80 15.02 26.11
N ASN A 26 2.08 16.09 25.82
CA ASN A 26 1.51 16.32 24.49
C ASN A 26 2.58 16.44 23.40
N ILE A 27 3.66 17.20 23.66
CA ILE A 27 4.78 17.33 22.72
C ILE A 27 5.44 15.98 22.48
N CYS A 28 5.63 15.17 23.52
CA CYS A 28 6.22 13.84 23.41
C CYS A 28 5.37 12.91 22.53
N VAL A 29 4.06 12.91 22.73
CA VAL A 29 3.12 12.15 21.88
C VAL A 29 3.21 12.60 20.43
N LEU A 30 3.19 13.91 20.18
CA LEU A 30 3.25 14.48 18.83
C LEU A 30 4.59 14.13 18.14
N PHE A 31 5.70 14.16 18.89
CA PHE A 31 7.02 13.77 18.40
C PHE A 31 7.10 12.28 18.06
N VAL A 32 6.53 11.41 18.89
CA VAL A 32 6.45 9.96 18.60
C VAL A 32 5.62 9.70 17.35
N PHE A 33 4.48 10.39 17.20
CA PHE A 33 3.67 10.28 15.98
C PHE A 33 4.45 10.75 14.75
N GLN A 34 5.15 11.90 14.81
CA GLN A 34 5.97 12.35 13.68
C GLN A 34 7.12 11.38 13.37
N ALA A 35 7.84 10.89 14.39
CA ALA A 35 8.96 9.98 14.22
C ALA A 35 8.52 8.59 13.69
N THR A 36 7.30 8.16 13.99
CA THR A 36 6.74 6.89 13.50
C THR A 36 6.03 7.05 12.14
N SER A 37 5.48 8.22 11.84
CA SER A 37 4.85 8.55 10.55
C SER A 37 5.81 8.60 9.36
N ASP A 38 7.13 8.62 9.58
CA ASP A 38 8.13 8.65 8.50
C ASP A 38 8.20 7.35 7.68
N LYS A 39 7.61 6.26 8.15
CA LYS A 39 7.41 5.07 7.31
C LYS A 39 6.16 5.24 6.47
N LYS A 40 6.29 5.99 5.36
CA LYS A 40 5.29 6.02 4.29
C LYS A 40 4.80 4.58 4.00
N PRO A 41 3.50 4.27 4.20
CA PRO A 41 2.97 2.91 4.04
C PRO A 41 3.05 2.36 2.60
N ARG A 42 3.47 3.19 1.64
CA ARG A 42 3.64 2.84 0.23
C ARG A 42 4.50 1.58 0.00
N LYS A 43 5.57 1.37 0.79
CA LYS A 43 6.40 0.16 0.62
C LYS A 43 5.70 -1.09 1.15
N PHE A 44 5.05 -1.00 2.31
CA PHE A 44 4.31 -2.12 2.90
C PHE A 44 3.15 -2.57 2.00
N LEU A 45 2.36 -1.62 1.49
CA LEU A 45 1.25 -1.92 0.57
C LEU A 45 1.76 -2.57 -0.73
N LYS A 46 2.89 -2.08 -1.27
CA LYS A 46 3.52 -2.66 -2.46
C LYS A 46 4.00 -4.10 -2.20
N ASP A 47 4.67 -4.33 -1.09
CA ASP A 47 5.19 -5.66 -0.73
C ASP A 47 4.05 -6.64 -0.41
N PHE A 48 2.96 -6.15 0.20
CA PHE A 48 1.75 -6.93 0.45
C PHE A 48 1.04 -7.32 -0.85
N SER A 49 0.83 -6.37 -1.77
CA SER A 49 0.22 -6.61 -3.09
C SER A 49 1.00 -7.69 -3.85
N ARG A 50 2.32 -7.59 -3.89
CA ARG A 50 3.19 -8.57 -4.57
C ARG A 50 3.11 -9.97 -3.95
N ARG A 51 3.03 -10.05 -2.63
CA ARG A 51 2.87 -11.34 -1.94
C ARG A 51 1.52 -11.96 -2.24
N MET A 52 0.46 -11.15 -2.28
CA MET A 52 -0.87 -11.62 -2.64
C MET A 52 -0.90 -12.10 -4.10
N GLU A 53 -0.40 -11.30 -5.04
CA GLU A 53 -0.25 -11.67 -6.45
C GLU A 53 0.45 -13.03 -6.63
N ARG A 54 1.61 -13.20 -5.97
CA ARG A 54 2.36 -14.46 -6.04
C ARG A 54 1.59 -15.63 -5.43
N HIS A 55 0.83 -15.39 -4.37
CA HIS A 55 0.02 -16.41 -3.72
C HIS A 55 -1.14 -16.85 -4.63
N LEU A 56 -1.82 -15.90 -5.29
CA LEU A 56 -2.87 -16.19 -6.26
C LEU A 56 -2.34 -17.03 -7.43
N VAL A 57 -1.18 -16.67 -7.99
CA VAL A 57 -0.55 -17.45 -9.06
C VAL A 57 -0.19 -18.86 -8.59
N TYR A 58 0.34 -19.01 -7.37
CA TYR A 58 0.65 -20.32 -6.79
C TYR A 58 -0.59 -21.18 -6.58
N GLU A 59 -1.69 -20.59 -6.11
CA GLU A 59 -2.93 -21.32 -5.90
C GLU A 59 -3.60 -21.76 -7.21
N ILE A 60 -3.58 -20.91 -8.22
CA ILE A 60 -4.18 -21.19 -9.54
C ILE A 60 -3.35 -22.23 -10.33
N GLY A 61 -2.03 -22.20 -10.17
CA GLY A 61 -1.10 -23.13 -10.81
C GLY A 61 -0.67 -22.72 -12.23
N ILE A 62 0.28 -23.50 -12.78
CA ILE A 62 0.82 -23.32 -14.14
C ILE A 62 0.78 -24.69 -14.84
N PRO A 63 -0.08 -24.93 -15.84
CA PRO A 63 -1.09 -24.01 -16.41
C PRO A 63 -2.23 -23.71 -15.41
N PRO A 64 -2.92 -22.56 -15.56
CA PRO A 64 -3.94 -22.15 -14.61
C PRO A 64 -5.17 -23.06 -14.64
N ASP A 65 -5.64 -23.49 -13.47
CA ASP A 65 -6.97 -24.07 -13.30
C ASP A 65 -8.02 -22.96 -13.40
N THR A 66 -8.75 -22.90 -14.51
CA THR A 66 -9.71 -21.83 -14.79
C THR A 66 -10.98 -21.91 -13.96
N VAL A 67 -11.33 -23.08 -13.43
CA VAL A 67 -12.46 -23.21 -12.51
C VAL A 67 -12.06 -22.58 -11.17
N LYS A 68 -10.86 -22.90 -10.68
CA LYS A 68 -10.33 -22.34 -9.45
C LYS A 68 -10.06 -20.83 -9.58
N ALA A 69 -9.48 -20.39 -10.70
CA ALA A 69 -9.25 -18.98 -10.97
C ALA A 69 -10.56 -18.17 -10.99
N LYS A 70 -11.63 -18.72 -11.58
CA LYS A 70 -12.95 -18.09 -11.58
C LYS A 70 -13.53 -17.95 -10.17
N GLN A 71 -13.43 -19.00 -9.35
CA GLN A 71 -13.88 -18.97 -7.95
C GLN A 71 -13.14 -17.91 -7.14
N ILE A 72 -11.81 -17.84 -7.29
CA ILE A 72 -10.98 -16.83 -6.63
C ILE A 72 -11.37 -15.40 -7.07
N CYS A 73 -11.65 -15.20 -8.35
CA CYS A 73 -12.16 -13.93 -8.86
C CYS A 73 -13.49 -13.53 -8.23
N GLU A 74 -14.43 -14.47 -8.11
CA GLU A 74 -15.74 -14.23 -7.48
C GLU A 74 -15.61 -13.96 -5.98
N ASP A 75 -14.75 -14.70 -5.27
CA ASP A 75 -14.55 -14.58 -3.82
C ASP A 75 -13.85 -13.28 -3.40
N LEU A 76 -12.91 -12.82 -4.22
CA LEU A 76 -12.09 -11.63 -3.94
C LEU A 76 -12.57 -10.36 -4.63
N ASP A 77 -13.63 -10.46 -5.45
CA ASP A 77 -14.13 -9.36 -6.30
C ASP A 77 -13.00 -8.76 -7.17
N ILE A 78 -12.21 -9.65 -7.79
CA ILE A 78 -11.09 -9.29 -8.67
C ILE A 78 -11.30 -9.82 -10.08
N GLU A 79 -10.82 -9.06 -11.05
CA GLU A 79 -10.82 -9.46 -12.45
C GLU A 79 -9.42 -9.89 -12.89
N MET A 80 -9.34 -10.98 -13.63
CA MET A 80 -8.06 -11.47 -14.12
C MET A 80 -8.13 -12.04 -15.54
N ARG A 81 -7.02 -11.89 -16.25
CA ARG A 81 -6.81 -12.47 -17.57
C ARG A 81 -5.45 -13.17 -17.61
N TYR A 82 -5.47 -14.38 -18.15
CA TYR A 82 -4.30 -15.17 -18.46
C TYR A 82 -4.12 -15.23 -19.98
N GLU A 83 -2.95 -14.85 -20.45
CA GLU A 83 -2.56 -14.97 -21.85
C GLU A 83 -1.29 -15.81 -21.96
N GLY A 84 -1.38 -16.96 -22.61
CA GLY A 84 -0.27 -17.87 -22.82
C GLY A 84 -0.39 -18.59 -24.15
N THR A 85 0.73 -19.06 -24.72
CA THR A 85 0.68 -19.93 -25.91
C THR A 85 0.61 -21.38 -25.41
N PRO A 86 -0.47 -22.16 -25.61
CA PRO A 86 -1.60 -21.96 -26.53
C PRO A 86 -2.94 -21.53 -25.89
N TYR A 87 -2.96 -21.19 -24.60
CA TYR A 87 -4.18 -21.00 -23.83
C TYR A 87 -4.39 -19.57 -23.35
N ASN A 88 -5.54 -18.99 -23.70
CA ASN A 88 -5.98 -17.67 -23.23
C ASN A 88 -7.30 -17.82 -22.46
N TRP A 89 -7.41 -17.16 -21.32
CA TRP A 89 -8.60 -17.19 -20.48
C TRP A 89 -8.79 -15.86 -19.74
N SER A 90 -10.03 -15.45 -19.51
CA SER A 90 -10.35 -14.30 -18.67
C SER A 90 -11.60 -14.54 -17.83
N SER A 91 -11.64 -13.91 -16.65
CA SER A 91 -12.81 -13.96 -15.76
C SER A 91 -13.98 -13.13 -16.33
N ASN A 92 -13.67 -12.00 -16.97
CA ASN A 92 -14.60 -11.13 -17.67
C ASN A 92 -14.11 -10.89 -19.12
N GLY A 93 -15.06 -10.71 -20.06
CA GLY A 93 -14.77 -10.37 -21.46
C GLY A 93 -14.36 -8.91 -21.67
N GLU A 94 -14.60 -8.05 -20.68
CA GLU A 94 -14.29 -6.62 -20.72
C GLU A 94 -12.82 -6.30 -20.36
N ILE A 95 -12.09 -7.27 -19.79
CA ILE A 95 -10.68 -7.08 -19.45
C ILE A 95 -9.89 -6.86 -20.76
N PRO A 96 -9.04 -5.83 -20.86
CA PRO A 96 -8.24 -5.54 -22.04
C PRO A 96 -7.14 -6.59 -22.29
N ASP A 97 -6.72 -6.74 -23.55
CA ASP A 97 -5.62 -7.64 -23.93
C ASP A 97 -4.28 -7.12 -23.39
N LEU A 98 -3.33 -8.01 -23.11
CA LEU A 98 -1.99 -7.63 -22.66
C LEU A 98 -1.34 -6.66 -23.65
N ARG A 99 -1.62 -6.81 -24.95
CA ARG A 99 -1.11 -5.92 -25.99
C ARG A 99 -1.72 -4.51 -25.92
N SER A 100 -3.00 -4.36 -25.62
CA SER A 100 -3.61 -3.02 -25.51
C SER A 100 -3.10 -2.30 -24.26
N ILE A 101 -2.98 -3.00 -23.13
CA ILE A 101 -2.39 -2.48 -21.89
C ILE A 101 -0.93 -2.03 -22.12
N LEU A 102 -0.12 -2.86 -22.79
CA LEU A 102 1.29 -2.55 -23.06
C LEU A 102 1.51 -1.49 -24.13
N ASN A 103 0.49 -1.12 -24.91
CA ASN A 103 0.58 -0.11 -25.96
C ASN A 103 -0.01 1.25 -25.55
N ASP A 104 -0.70 1.33 -24.41
CA ASP A 104 -1.21 2.59 -23.87
C ASP A 104 -0.03 3.52 -23.48
N PRO A 105 -0.02 4.79 -23.95
CA PRO A 105 0.96 5.80 -23.56
C PRO A 105 0.72 6.42 -22.17
N GLY A 106 -0.40 6.13 -21.50
CA GLY A 106 -0.73 6.66 -20.17
C GLY A 106 0.15 6.08 -19.05
N ASP A 107 0.97 6.94 -18.42
CA ASP A 107 1.70 6.72 -17.16
C ASP A 107 2.11 5.27 -16.84
N ARG A 108 3.03 4.75 -17.65
CA ARG A 108 3.76 3.53 -17.32
C ARG A 108 4.64 3.81 -16.11
N VAL A 109 4.17 3.48 -14.92
CA VAL A 109 5.06 3.35 -13.76
C VAL A 109 5.80 2.03 -13.93
N ARG A 110 6.83 2.05 -14.79
CA ARG A 110 7.69 0.91 -15.07
C ARG A 110 8.53 0.63 -13.83
N PHE A 111 8.05 -0.28 -12.99
CA PHE A 111 8.89 -0.83 -11.94
C PHE A 111 9.83 -1.86 -12.59
N GLU A 112 11.02 -1.44 -13.01
CA GLU A 112 12.17 -2.35 -13.15
C GLU A 112 12.47 -2.91 -11.75
N GLU A 113 12.64 -4.21 -11.49
CA GLU A 113 13.06 -5.32 -12.32
C GLU A 113 12.42 -6.59 -11.68
N ASN A 114 11.90 -7.50 -12.50
CA ASN A 114 11.58 -8.91 -12.24
C ASN A 114 10.19 -9.48 -11.87
N GLU A 115 9.10 -8.78 -11.48
CA GLU A 115 7.88 -9.56 -11.07
C GLU A 115 6.46 -8.98 -11.33
N SER A 116 6.21 -7.66 -11.36
CA SER A 116 4.88 -7.14 -11.77
C SER A 116 4.93 -5.68 -12.23
N ILE A 117 4.22 -5.36 -13.32
CA ILE A 117 4.14 -4.02 -13.92
C ILE A 117 2.73 -3.47 -13.65
N ILE A 118 2.63 -2.28 -13.06
CA ILE A 118 1.35 -1.59 -12.94
C ILE A 118 1.21 -0.65 -14.13
N ALA A 119 0.18 -0.88 -14.96
CA ALA A 119 -0.16 -0.06 -16.11
C ALA A 119 -1.55 0.54 -15.92
N HIS A 120 -1.77 1.77 -16.38
CA HIS A 120 -3.11 2.36 -16.39
C HIS A 120 -3.67 2.24 -17.80
N HIS A 121 -4.91 1.78 -17.92
CA HIS A 121 -5.65 1.73 -19.18
C HIS A 121 -7.03 2.31 -18.94
N GLU A 122 -7.40 3.32 -19.73
CA GLU A 122 -8.68 4.06 -19.60
C GLU A 122 -8.97 4.64 -18.19
N GLY A 123 -7.93 4.90 -17.40
CA GLY A 123 -8.04 5.44 -16.04
C GLY A 123 -8.05 4.40 -14.93
N GLU A 124 -8.12 3.10 -15.27
CA GLU A 124 -8.10 1.99 -14.31
C GLU A 124 -6.69 1.37 -14.19
N PRO A 125 -6.24 1.02 -12.96
CA PRO A 125 -4.93 0.40 -12.75
C PRO A 125 -4.97 -1.13 -12.93
N TYR A 126 -4.08 -1.65 -13.77
CA TYR A 126 -3.89 -3.09 -14.02
C TYR A 126 -2.52 -3.55 -13.55
N SER A 127 -2.48 -4.66 -12.78
CA SER A 127 -1.23 -5.35 -12.42
C SER A 127 -0.95 -6.48 -13.39
N VAL A 128 0.17 -6.39 -14.10
CA VAL A 128 0.62 -7.33 -15.12
C VAL A 128 1.77 -8.16 -14.57
N ILE A 129 1.55 -9.45 -14.40
CA ILE A 129 2.54 -10.43 -13.95
C ILE A 129 3.03 -11.21 -15.17
N ARG A 130 4.34 -11.36 -15.33
CA ARG A 130 4.97 -12.15 -16.41
C ARG A 130 5.54 -13.45 -15.90
#